data_AF-A0ABD5QQW3-F1
#
_entry.id   AF-A0ABD5QQW3-F1
#
_cell.length_a   1.000
_cell.length_b   1.000
_cell.length_c   1.000
_cell.angle_alpha   90.00
_cell.angle_beta   90.00
_cell.angle_gamma   90.00
#
_symmetry.space_group_name_H-M   'P 1'
#
loop_
_entity.id
_entity.type
_entity.pdbx_description
1 polymer ?
#
loop_
_entity_poly.entity_id
_entity_poly.type
_entity_poly.pdbx_seq_one_letter_code
_entity_poly.pdbx_strand_id
1 'polypeptide(L)'
;DQPIILVCDNFSSHFAEYVDKIVNKQDLHRVALPRYSPDLNPIEQIWKSVKRDLSPLDASDLETYRELICSIFHDYADRISFAKSWIDRFLSIQKL
;
A
#
# COMPACT_ATOMS: atom_id res chain seq x y z
N ASP A 1 21.31 -7.13 8.56
CA ASP A 1 20.10 -7.06 7.73
C ASP A 1 19.01 -6.26 8.42
N GLN A 2 18.26 -5.44 7.67
CA GLN A 2 17.12 -4.69 8.19
C GLN A 2 15.83 -5.49 7.91
N PRO A 3 14.95 -5.69 8.90
CA PRO A 3 13.72 -6.45 8.71
C PRO A 3 12.77 -5.73 7.73
N ILE A 4 12.11 -6.48 6.87
CA ILE A 4 11.05 -5.97 6.00
C ILE A 4 9.70 -6.19 6.70
N ILE A 5 8.95 -5.10 6.90
CA ILE A 5 7.63 -5.13 7.53
C ILE A 5 6.54 -5.02 6.47
N LEU A 6 5.66 -6.02 6.41
CA LEU A 6 4.48 -6.02 5.53
C LEU A 6 3.25 -5.56 6.33
N VAL A 7 2.76 -4.35 6.04
CA VAL A 7 1.56 -3.81 6.67
C VAL A 7 0.33 -4.14 5.82
N CYS A 8 -0.65 -4.82 6.39
CA CYS A 8 -1.87 -5.24 5.69
C CYS A 8 -3.13 -4.72 6.40
N ASP A 9 -4.19 -4.46 5.64
CA ASP A 9 -5.52 -4.34 6.22
C ASP A 9 -6.03 -5.72 6.70
N ASN A 10 -7.27 -5.81 7.20
CA ASN A 10 -7.81 -7.05 7.76
C ASN A 10 -8.48 -7.96 6.70
N PHE A 11 -8.26 -7.76 5.41
CA PHE A 11 -8.83 -8.64 4.40
C PHE A 11 -8.33 -10.07 4.60
N SER A 12 -9.25 -11.04 4.66
CA SER A 12 -8.95 -12.41 5.09
C SER A 12 -7.91 -13.10 4.21
N SER A 13 -7.87 -12.79 2.91
CA SER A 13 -6.86 -13.34 2.00
C SER A 13 -5.43 -12.91 2.36
N HIS A 14 -5.22 -11.77 3.04
CA HIS A 14 -3.91 -11.39 3.53
C HIS A 14 -3.40 -12.31 4.64
N PHE A 15 -4.28 -13.05 5.33
CA PHE A 15 -3.99 -13.95 6.44
C PHE A 15 -4.32 -15.42 6.12
N ALA A 16 -4.44 -15.75 4.84
CA ALA A 16 -4.60 -17.14 4.42
C ALA A 16 -3.33 -17.94 4.73
N GLU A 17 -3.48 -19.24 5.03
CA GLU A 17 -2.38 -20.15 5.37
C GLU A 17 -1.27 -20.16 4.30
N TYR A 18 -1.64 -20.02 3.03
CA TYR A 18 -0.68 -19.90 1.93
C TYR A 18 0.22 -18.66 2.07
N VAL A 19 -0.36 -17.51 2.43
CA VAL A 19 0.38 -16.26 2.62
C VAL A 19 1.31 -16.37 3.83
N ASP A 20 0.86 -17.00 4.92
CA ASP A 20 1.67 -17.24 6.12
C ASP A 20 2.94 -18.04 5.80
N LYS A 21 2.82 -19.08 4.98
CA LYS A 21 3.97 -19.89 4.52
C LYS A 21 4.97 -19.04 3.74
N ILE A 22 4.51 -18.12 2.91
CA ILE A 22 5.40 -17.23 2.13
C ILE A 22 6.08 -16.20 3.03
N VAL A 23 5.33 -15.55 3.92
CA VAL A 23 5.85 -14.56 4.88
C VAL A 23 6.97 -15.17 5.73
N ASN A 24 6.74 -16.37 6.29
CA ASN A 24 7.74 -17.07 7.10
C ASN A 24 8.96 -17.52 6.29
N LYS A 25 8.75 -17.99 5.05
CA LYS A 25 9.85 -18.43 4.17
C LYS A 25 10.75 -17.27 3.74
N GLN A 26 10.20 -16.07 3.61
CA GLN A 26 10.91 -14.88 3.12
C GLN A 26 11.44 -13.98 4.25
N ASP A 27 11.35 -14.43 5.51
CA ASP A 27 11.76 -13.65 6.70
C ASP A 27 11.10 -12.25 6.76
N LEU A 28 9.80 -12.20 6.45
CA LEU A 28 9.00 -10.97 6.48
C LEU A 28 8.23 -10.86 7.79
N HIS A 29 8.12 -9.64 8.33
CA HIS A 29 7.29 -9.36 9.49
C HIS A 29 5.95 -8.76 9.08
N ARG A 30 4.88 -9.57 9.06
CA ARG A 30 3.55 -9.06 8.72
C ARG A 30 2.84 -8.45 9.94
N VAL A 31 2.28 -7.27 9.77
CA VAL A 31 1.50 -6.52 10.78
C VAL A 31 0.13 -6.17 10.23
N ALA A 32 -0.92 -6.47 11.00
CA ALA A 32 -2.28 -6.06 10.68
C ALA A 32 -2.56 -4.64 11.21
N LEU A 33 -3.19 -3.80 10.40
CA LEU A 33 -3.76 -2.55 10.88
C LEU A 33 -4.94 -2.81 11.82
N PRO A 34 -5.33 -1.86 12.68
CA PRO A 34 -6.59 -1.93 13.39
C PRO A 34 -7.79 -2.07 12.42
N ARG A 35 -8.83 -2.79 12.86
CA ARG A 35 -10.02 -3.01 12.04
C ARG A 35 -10.70 -1.68 11.72
N TYR A 36 -11.19 -1.55 10.50
CA TYR A 36 -11.90 -0.36 10.01
C TYR A 36 -11.07 0.94 10.09
N SER A 37 -9.74 0.86 9.93
CA SER A 37 -8.83 2.01 9.94
C SER A 37 -8.16 2.25 8.58
N PRO A 38 -8.93 2.54 7.51
CA PRO A 38 -8.36 2.84 6.19
C PRO A 38 -7.50 4.11 6.21
N ASP A 39 -7.74 5.03 7.12
CA ASP A 39 -6.94 6.23 7.35
C ASP A 39 -5.49 5.93 7.74
N LEU A 40 -5.24 4.74 8.31
CA LEU A 40 -3.90 4.28 8.68
C LEU A 40 -3.16 3.56 7.54
N ASN A 41 -3.80 3.33 6.40
CA ASN A 41 -3.20 2.67 5.25
C ASN A 41 -2.71 3.73 4.22
N PRO A 42 -1.38 3.94 4.05
CA PRO A 42 -0.87 4.96 3.14
C PRO A 42 -1.34 4.82 1.69
N ILE A 43 -1.61 3.59 1.24
CA ILE A 43 -2.06 3.33 -0.13
C ILE A 43 -3.44 3.94 -0.43
N GLU A 44 -4.28 4.18 0.59
CA GLU A 44 -5.59 4.80 0.40
C GLU A 44 -5.48 6.25 -0.09
N GLN A 45 -4.46 6.99 0.38
CA GLN A 45 -4.20 8.35 -0.08
C GLN A 45 -3.68 8.37 -1.53
N ILE A 46 -2.89 7.36 -1.90
CA ILE A 46 -2.44 7.15 -3.28
C ILE A 46 -3.66 6.88 -4.16
N TRP A 47 -4.52 5.93 -3.81
CA TRP A 47 -5.73 5.60 -4.58
C TRP A 47 -6.71 6.76 -4.69
N LYS A 48 -6.82 7.62 -3.67
CA LYS A 48 -7.61 8.85 -3.76
C LYS A 48 -7.07 9.79 -4.85
N SER A 49 -5.75 9.92 -4.96
CA SER A 49 -5.10 10.77 -5.96
C SER A 49 -5.18 10.16 -7.35
N VAL A 50 -4.96 8.84 -7.47
CA VAL A 50 -5.15 8.09 -8.72
C VAL A 50 -6.56 8.28 -9.25
N LYS A 51 -7.60 8.07 -8.44
CA LYS A 51 -9.00 8.24 -8.87
C LYS A 51 -9.31 9.66 -9.35
N ARG A 52 -8.77 10.68 -8.68
CA ARG A 52 -8.97 12.08 -9.08
C ARG A 52 -8.40 12.35 -10.47
N ASP A 53 -7.18 11.88 -10.71
CA ASP A 53 -6.46 12.17 -11.95
C ASP A 53 -6.88 11.27 -13.10
N LEU A 54 -7.39 10.08 -12.80
CA LEU A 54 -7.96 9.15 -13.77
C LEU A 54 -9.37 9.55 -14.22
N SER A 55 -10.17 10.20 -13.35
CA SER A 55 -11.56 10.57 -13.63
C SER A 55 -11.82 11.36 -14.92
N PRO A 56 -10.98 12.33 -15.33
CA PRO A 56 -11.19 13.06 -16.58
C PRO A 56 -10.64 12.35 -17.82
N LEU A 57 -9.94 11.22 -17.65
CA LEU A 57 -9.30 10.51 -18.75
C LEU A 57 -10.25 9.46 -19.34
N ASP A 58 -10.14 9.29 -20.65
CA ASP A 58 -10.82 8.21 -21.37
C ASP A 58 -9.79 7.16 -21.83
N ALA A 59 -10.24 5.91 -21.94
CA ALA A 59 -9.42 4.81 -22.39
C ALA A 59 -10.18 4.02 -23.46
N SER A 60 -9.56 3.85 -24.62
CA SER A 60 -10.15 3.17 -25.77
C SER A 60 -10.42 1.67 -25.54
N ASP A 61 -9.70 1.08 -24.60
CA ASP A 61 -9.71 -0.34 -24.31
C ASP A 61 -9.15 -0.63 -22.91
N LEU A 62 -9.27 -1.89 -22.49
CA LEU A 62 -8.87 -2.35 -21.16
C LEU A 62 -7.36 -2.22 -20.90
N GLU A 63 -6.52 -2.43 -21.93
CA GLU A 63 -5.07 -2.38 -21.76
C GLU A 63 -4.61 -0.94 -21.60
N THR A 64 -5.13 -0.03 -22.42
CA THR A 64 -4.92 1.42 -22.25
C THR A 64 -5.37 1.88 -20.86
N TYR A 65 -6.52 1.41 -20.36
CA TYR A 65 -7.00 1.77 -19.03
C TYR A 65 -6.08 1.24 -17.92
N ARG A 66 -5.58 0.01 -18.06
CA ARG A 66 -4.61 -0.59 -17.14
C ARG A 66 -3.31 0.20 -17.11
N GLU A 67 -2.78 0.57 -18.27
CA GLU A 67 -1.56 1.38 -18.39
C GLU A 67 -1.72 2.74 -17.74
N LEU A 68 -2.86 3.41 -17.92
CA LEU A 68 -3.17 4.69 -17.26
C LEU A 68 -3.19 4.55 -15.74
N ILE A 69 -3.87 3.53 -15.20
CA ILE A 69 -3.90 3.27 -13.75
C ILE A 69 -2.48 3.03 -13.23
N CYS A 70 -1.71 2.17 -13.89
CA CYS A 70 -0.35 1.82 -13.49
C CYS A 70 0.56 3.04 -13.52
N SER A 71 0.50 3.85 -14.59
CA SER A 71 1.31 5.06 -14.73
C SER A 71 1.04 6.05 -13.59
N ILE A 72 -0.23 6.41 -13.39
CA ILE A 72 -0.63 7.37 -12.36
C ILE A 72 -0.33 6.84 -10.95
N PHE A 73 -0.52 5.53 -10.72
CA PHE A 73 -0.20 4.91 -9.43
C PHE A 73 1.30 5.02 -9.12
N HIS A 74 2.18 4.66 -10.05
CA HIS A 74 3.63 4.75 -9.84
C HIS A 74 4.08 6.19 -9.61
N ASP A 75 3.53 7.16 -10.36
CA ASP A 75 3.80 8.59 -10.17
C ASP A 75 3.54 9.07 -8.74
N TYR A 76 2.57 8.47 -8.03
CA TYR A 76 2.26 8.77 -6.65
C TYR A 76 3.01 7.88 -5.65
N ALA A 77 3.17 6.60 -5.95
CA ALA A 77 3.86 5.64 -5.07
C ALA A 77 5.34 6.00 -4.87
N ASP A 78 5.99 6.56 -5.89
CA ASP A 78 7.38 7.01 -5.81
C ASP A 78 7.57 8.28 -4.95
N ARG A 79 6.47 8.96 -4.58
CA ARG A 79 6.52 10.18 -3.76
C ARG A 79 6.50 9.81 -2.29
N ILE A 80 7.67 9.90 -1.65
CA ILE A 80 7.83 9.68 -0.20
C ILE A 80 6.89 10.54 0.66
N SER A 81 6.41 11.69 0.16
CA SER A 81 5.47 12.56 0.87
C SER A 81 4.16 11.86 1.26
N PHE A 82 3.72 10.85 0.52
CA PHE A 82 2.51 10.06 0.85
C PHE A 82 2.73 9.11 2.03
N ALA A 83 3.97 8.70 2.28
CA ALA A 83 4.33 7.82 3.39
C ALA A 83 5.01 8.57 4.54
N LYS A 84 5.51 9.79 4.31
CA LYS A 84 6.37 10.52 5.25
C LYS A 84 5.74 10.67 6.63
N SER A 85 4.52 11.20 6.71
CA SER A 85 3.84 11.39 7.99
C SER A 85 3.56 10.07 8.71
N TRP A 86 3.32 9.00 7.96
CA TRP A 86 3.12 7.66 8.49
C TRP A 86 4.42 7.10 9.07
N ILE A 87 5.52 7.19 8.33
CA ILE A 87 6.88 6.80 8.78
C ILE A 87 7.26 7.58 10.03
N ASP A 88 7.09 8.91 9.99
CA ASP A 88 7.40 9.80 11.09
C ASP A 88 6.51 9.54 12.32
N ARG A 89 5.32 8.95 12.16
CA ARG A 89 4.42 8.61 13.27
C ARG A 89 4.70 7.21 13.84
N PHE A 90 4.98 6.21 13.02
CA PHE A 90 4.99 4.81 13.46
C PHE A 90 6.38 4.21 13.57
N LEU A 91 7.33 4.63 12.74
CA LEU A 91 8.70 4.11 12.75
C LEU A 91 9.65 4.96 13.61
N SER A 92 9.34 6.23 13.84
CA SER A 92 10.10 7.09 14.75
C SER A 92 9.93 6.70 16.23
N ILE A 93 8.74 6.21 16.61
CA ILE A 93 8.41 5.77 17.98
C ILE A 93 9.26 4.55 18.39
N GLN A 94 9.70 3.72 17.43
CA GLN A 94 10.52 2.54 17.69
C GLN A 94 12.00 2.84 17.99
N LYS A 95 12.41 4.12 18.02
CA LYS A 95 13.76 4.55 18.42
C LYS A 95 13.87 5.01 19.89
N LEU A 96 12.82 4.87 20.69
CA LEU A 96 12.81 5.07 22.16
C LEU A 96 12.80 3.73 22.87
#